data_AF-A0A973R5Z2-F1
#
_entry.id   AF-A0A973R5Z2-F1
#
_cell.length_a   1.000
_cell.length_b   1.000
_cell.length_c   1.000
_cell.angle_alpha   90.00
_cell.angle_beta   90.00
_cell.angle_gamma   90.00
#
_symmetry.space_group_name_H-M   'P 1'
#
loop_
_entity.id
_entity.type
_entity.pdbx_description
1 polymer ?
#
loop_
_entity_poly.entity_id
_entity_poly.type
_entity_poly.pdbx_seq_one_letter_code
_entity_poly.pdbx_strand_id
1 'polypeptide(L)'
;MARALYGPEGFYRRPGAGPAAHFRTSAHNPVFAEVVGRLLLDVDARLGTPERLDFVDMAAGRGELAAGVARWLAAADPDAARRLR
;
A
#
# COMPACT_ATOMS: atom_id res chain seq x y z
N MET A 1 -10.53 -22.25 9.27
CA MET A 1 -10.49 -20.89 8.69
C MET A 1 -9.98 -20.86 7.24
N ALA A 2 -8.80 -21.41 6.92
CA ALA A 2 -8.20 -21.31 5.58
C ALA A 2 -9.15 -21.70 4.41
N ARG A 3 -9.91 -22.79 4.55
CA ARG A 3 -10.87 -23.23 3.53
C ARG A 3 -12.00 -22.21 3.28
N ALA A 4 -12.51 -21.56 4.31
CA ALA A 4 -13.60 -20.58 4.18
C ALA A 4 -13.13 -19.26 3.55
N LEU A 5 -11.85 -18.89 3.72
CA LEU A 5 -11.29 -17.66 3.17
C LEU A 5 -10.73 -17.87 1.76
N TYR A 6 -10.00 -18.96 1.53
CA TYR A 6 -9.18 -19.19 0.33
C TYR A 6 -9.46 -20.52 -0.40
N GLY A 7 -10.44 -21.30 0.04
CA GLY A 7 -10.91 -22.49 -0.70
C GLY A 7 -11.63 -22.13 -2.01
N PRO A 8 -12.03 -23.11 -2.85
CA PRO A 8 -12.69 -22.87 -4.16
C PRO A 8 -13.84 -21.88 -4.06
N GLU A 9 -14.68 -22.08 -3.07
CA GLU A 9 -15.82 -21.20 -2.75
C GLU A 9 -15.50 -20.19 -1.64
N GLY A 10 -14.21 -19.91 -1.41
CA GLY A 10 -13.73 -19.06 -0.33
C GLY A 10 -14.08 -17.58 -0.55
N PHE A 11 -14.26 -16.84 0.55
CA PHE A 11 -14.67 -15.44 0.52
C PHE A 11 -13.81 -14.54 -0.39
N TYR A 12 -12.49 -14.75 -0.44
CA TYR A 12 -11.57 -13.97 -1.29
C TYR A 12 -11.50 -14.46 -2.74
N ARG A 13 -12.04 -15.65 -3.07
CA ARG A 13 -11.93 -16.26 -4.41
C ARG A 13 -13.24 -16.25 -5.20
N ARG A 14 -14.37 -16.22 -4.51
CA ARG A 14 -15.69 -16.26 -5.15
C ARG A 14 -15.92 -15.03 -6.06
N PRO A 15 -16.58 -15.19 -7.21
CA PRO A 15 -16.96 -14.07 -8.09
C PRO A 15 -17.93 -13.09 -7.40
N GLY A 16 -17.91 -11.83 -7.80
CA GLY A 16 -18.82 -10.78 -7.31
C GLY A 16 -18.10 -9.47 -7.00
N ALA A 17 -18.75 -8.58 -6.24
CA ALA A 17 -18.18 -7.28 -5.85
C ALA A 17 -16.85 -7.40 -5.05
N GLY A 18 -16.55 -8.61 -4.55
CA GLY A 18 -15.30 -8.96 -3.92
C GLY A 18 -15.14 -8.37 -2.51
N PRO A 19 -14.08 -8.75 -1.78
CA PRO A 19 -13.78 -8.24 -0.44
C PRO A 19 -13.77 -6.71 -0.37
N ALA A 20 -13.29 -6.07 -1.44
CA ALA A 20 -13.09 -4.64 -1.49
C ALA A 20 -14.39 -3.83 -1.58
N ALA A 21 -15.54 -4.47 -1.78
CA ALA A 21 -16.87 -3.85 -1.65
C ALA A 21 -17.50 -4.05 -0.26
N HIS A 22 -16.90 -4.88 0.59
CA HIS A 22 -17.44 -5.23 1.92
C HIS A 22 -16.75 -4.45 3.05
N PHE A 23 -15.57 -3.89 2.77
CA PHE A 23 -14.75 -3.22 3.77
C PHE A 23 -14.41 -1.80 3.35
N ARG A 24 -14.39 -0.92 4.34
CA ARG A 24 -13.73 0.39 4.26
C ARG A 24 -12.54 0.36 5.21
N THR A 25 -11.34 0.34 4.64
CA THR A 25 -10.06 0.36 5.38
C THR A 25 -9.49 1.78 5.45
N SER A 26 -8.49 1.99 6.30
CA SER A 26 -7.77 3.27 6.41
C SER A 26 -7.14 3.73 5.08
N ALA A 27 -6.78 2.80 4.19
CA ALA A 27 -6.25 3.10 2.86
C ALA A 27 -7.22 3.89 1.96
N HIS A 28 -8.52 3.92 2.29
CA HIS A 28 -9.50 4.75 1.60
C HIS A 28 -9.46 6.23 2.03
N ASN A 29 -8.64 6.57 3.04
CA ASN A 29 -8.42 7.95 3.48
C ASN A 29 -7.06 8.46 2.97
N PRO A 30 -7.02 9.54 2.17
CA PRO A 30 -5.77 10.11 1.66
C PRO A 30 -4.74 10.45 2.75
N VAL A 31 -5.19 10.86 3.94
CA VAL A 31 -4.30 11.18 5.07
C VAL A 31 -3.49 9.96 5.51
N PHE A 32 -4.04 8.75 5.38
CA PHE A 32 -3.32 7.55 5.76
C PHE A 32 -2.10 7.31 4.85
N ALA A 33 -2.24 7.55 3.55
CA ALA A 33 -1.13 7.43 2.60
C ALA A 33 -0.04 8.48 2.85
N GLU A 34 -0.41 9.70 3.24
CA GLU A 34 0.55 10.74 3.66
C GLU A 34 1.35 10.31 4.89
N VAL A 35 0.69 9.78 5.92
CA VAL A 35 1.37 9.35 7.15
C VAL A 35 2.34 8.20 6.86
N VAL A 36 1.93 7.23 6.03
CA VAL A 36 2.81 6.13 5.62
C VAL A 36 3.98 6.66 4.76
N GLY A 37 3.74 7.61 3.86
CA GLY A 37 4.80 8.25 3.07
C GLY A 37 5.83 8.97 3.95
N ARG A 38 5.39 9.70 4.98
CA ARG A 38 6.29 10.33 5.96
C ARG A 38 7.13 9.29 6.72
N LEU A 39 6.51 8.21 7.17
CA LEU A 39 7.22 7.11 7.81
C LEU A 39 8.27 6.49 6.87
N LEU A 40 7.93 6.33 5.58
CA LEU A 40 8.86 5.79 4.60
C LEU A 40 10.08 6.70 4.40
N LEU A 41 9.91 8.03 4.34
CA LEU A 41 11.03 8.98 4.28
C LEU A 41 11.92 8.91 5.54
N ASP A 42 11.31 8.77 6.72
CA ASP A 42 12.05 8.61 7.98
C ASP A 42 12.88 7.31 8.00
N VAL A 43 12.32 6.21 7.47
CA VAL A 43 13.05 4.95 7.29
C VAL A 43 14.17 5.09 6.26
N ASP A 44 13.91 5.70 5.12
CA ASP A 44 14.89 5.94 4.06
C ASP A 44 16.11 6.72 4.57
N ALA A 45 15.89 7.78 5.34
CA ALA A 45 16.95 8.55 5.98
C ALA A 45 17.77 7.70 6.97
N ARG A 46 17.09 6.89 7.80
CA ARG A 46 17.78 6.00 8.77
C ARG A 46 18.57 4.88 8.10
N LEU A 47 18.20 4.46 6.90
CA LEU A 47 18.95 3.50 6.09
C LEU A 47 20.11 4.14 5.32
N GLY A 48 20.33 5.46 5.47
CA GLY A 48 21.40 6.18 4.78
C GLY A 48 21.09 6.49 3.31
N THR A 49 19.81 6.70 2.97
CA THR A 49 19.34 7.09 1.62
C THR A 49 19.87 6.16 0.51
N PRO A 50 19.54 4.84 0.56
CA PRO A 50 20.01 3.89 -0.44
C PRO A 50 19.59 4.29 -1.87
N GLU A 51 20.35 3.91 -2.90
CA GLU A 51 19.99 4.23 -4.30
C GLU A 51 18.60 3.69 -4.70
N ARG A 52 18.15 2.63 -4.04
CA ARG A 52 16.84 2.00 -4.23
C ARG A 52 16.09 1.90 -2.91
N LEU A 53 14.81 2.25 -2.92
CA LEU A 53 13.91 2.15 -1.78
C LEU A 53 12.69 1.30 -2.16
N ASP A 54 12.58 0.10 -1.60
CA ASP A 54 11.45 -0.81 -1.88
C ASP A 54 10.29 -0.57 -0.92
N PHE A 55 9.08 -0.33 -1.45
CA PHE A 55 7.86 -0.23 -0.64
C PHE A 55 6.92 -1.41 -0.94
N VAL A 56 6.77 -2.31 0.04
CA VAL A 56 6.00 -3.54 -0.13
C VAL A 56 4.67 -3.46 0.65
N ASP A 57 3.56 -3.40 -0.09
CA ASP A 57 2.20 -3.46 0.47
C ASP A 57 1.63 -4.89 0.36
N MET A 58 1.68 -5.62 1.47
CA MET A 58 1.26 -7.02 1.52
C MET A 58 -0.27 -7.11 1.52
N ALA A 59 -0.82 -7.86 0.56
CA ALA A 59 -2.26 -7.97 0.35
C ALA A 59 -2.94 -6.61 0.11
N ALA A 60 -2.34 -5.81 -0.78
CA ALA A 60 -2.68 -4.42 -1.09
C ALA A 60 -4.14 -4.13 -1.53
N GLY A 61 -5.03 -5.12 -1.55
CA GLY A 61 -6.41 -4.95 -2.02
C GLY A 61 -6.41 -4.56 -3.50
N ARG A 62 -6.83 -3.33 -3.81
CA ARG A 62 -6.77 -2.77 -5.18
C ARG A 62 -5.59 -1.82 -5.37
N GLY A 63 -4.66 -1.77 -4.41
CA GLY A 63 -3.44 -0.96 -4.47
C GLY A 63 -3.62 0.49 -4.05
N GLU A 64 -4.71 0.84 -3.36
CA GLU A 64 -5.03 2.22 -2.99
C GLU A 64 -3.94 2.89 -2.15
N LEU A 65 -3.37 2.14 -1.19
CA LEU A 65 -2.31 2.65 -0.32
C LEU A 65 -1.04 2.90 -1.11
N ALA A 66 -0.53 1.90 -1.84
CA ALA A 66 0.68 2.03 -2.64
C ALA A 66 0.59 3.18 -3.66
N ALA A 67 -0.52 3.30 -4.39
CA ALA A 67 -0.74 4.40 -5.31
C ALA A 67 -0.82 5.76 -4.59
N GLY A 68 -1.42 5.80 -3.40
CA GLY A 68 -1.49 7.00 -2.57
C GLY A 68 -0.12 7.46 -2.09
N VAL A 69 0.70 6.54 -1.58
CA VAL A 69 2.06 6.80 -1.09
C VAL A 69 2.95 7.30 -2.23
N ALA A 70 2.95 6.61 -3.38
CA ALA A 70 3.75 7.01 -4.53
C ALA A 70 3.38 8.42 -5.03
N ARG A 71 2.07 8.74 -5.10
CA ARG A 71 1.60 10.08 -5.48
C ARG A 71 2.02 11.14 -4.47
N TRP A 72 1.90 10.85 -3.18
CA TRP A 72 2.29 11.79 -2.12
C TRP A 72 3.80 12.05 -2.15
N LEU A 73 4.62 11.01 -2.28
CA LEU A 73 6.08 11.14 -2.39
C LEU A 73 6.49 11.96 -3.62
N ALA A 74 5.87 11.73 -4.77
CA ALA A 74 6.17 12.51 -5.97
C ALA A 74 5.96 14.02 -5.76
N ALA A 75 5.07 14.43 -4.86
CA ALA A 75 4.83 15.83 -4.52
C ALA A 75 5.72 16.33 -3.37
N ALA A 76 5.96 15.51 -2.35
CA ALA A 76 6.67 15.89 -1.13
C ALA A 76 8.20 15.75 -1.24
N ASP A 77 8.68 14.71 -1.93
CA ASP A 77 10.11 14.40 -2.12
C ASP A 77 10.33 13.64 -3.44
N PRO A 78 10.55 14.37 -4.55
CA PRO A 78 10.78 13.78 -5.87
C PRO A 78 12.01 12.88 -5.95
N ASP A 79 13.01 13.08 -5.10
CA ASP A 79 14.25 12.31 -5.12
C ASP A 79 14.04 10.92 -4.51
N ALA A 80 13.33 10.85 -3.39
CA ALA A 80 12.86 9.58 -2.84
C ALA A 80 11.90 8.87 -3.81
N ALA A 81 10.98 9.61 -4.46
CA ALA A 81 10.06 9.04 -5.43
C ALA A 81 10.77 8.38 -6.64
N ARG A 82 11.89 8.95 -7.12
CA ARG A 82 12.69 8.37 -8.21
C ARG A 82 13.38 7.05 -7.84
N ARG A 83 13.68 6.85 -6.56
CA ARG A 83 14.32 5.64 -6.03
C ARG A 83 13.32 4.56 -5.62
N LEU A 84 12.03 4.92 -5.51
CA LEU A 84 10.96 4.03 -5.09
C LEU A 84 10.75 2.88 -6.10
N ARG A 85 10.51 1.68 -5.57
CA ARG A 85 10.17 0.47 -6.31
C ARG A 85 8.96 -0.22 -5.70
#